data_AF-G3P284-F1
#
_entry.id   AF-G3P284-F1
#
_cell.length_a   1.000
_cell.length_b   1.000
_cell.length_c   1.000
_cell.angle_alpha   90.00
_cell.angle_beta   90.00
_cell.angle_gamma   90.00
#
_symmetry.space_group_name_H-M   'P 1'
#
loop_
_entity.id
_entity.type
_entity.pdbx_description
1 polymer ?
#
loop_
_entity_poly.entity_id
_entity_poly.type
_entity_poly.pdbx_seq_one_letter_code
_entity_poly.pdbx_strand_id
1 'polypeptide(L)'
;MEQQNSSPVFVSGHANVVLHTTALKAKVMLWTDVSYHEMEEMDQMQSIPDLERCLCSVLGVHLPEPKRGVLLEMYVQAVLFGRECNFKKEQTSALLSIMKSIHEANIETPLNNIEQCVEYAMDLLLCHSVRRPPFSINIFSFEEVGCILKYIHNSYVRHYKLYKYIFTKQVKLDLSLTYSDQDEPTKTDSSAPEVENLMEKATEAAPTTESSPQTEEAEGTKLGYSEQEALTEHEVREQMVLV
;
A
#
# COMPACT_ATOMS: atom_id res chain seq x y z
N MET A 1 51.94 -41.02 3.23
CA MET A 1 50.50 -41.35 3.29
C MET A 1 50.07 -41.15 4.74
N GLU A 2 49.69 -39.94 5.10
CA GLU A 2 49.00 -39.64 6.36
C GLU A 2 47.57 -39.26 5.98
N GLN A 3 46.61 -40.05 6.46
CA GLN A 3 45.19 -39.78 6.26
C GLN A 3 44.78 -38.63 7.19
N GLN A 4 44.36 -37.54 6.57
CA GLN A 4 43.75 -36.38 7.23
C GLN A 4 42.42 -36.79 7.86
N ASN A 5 42.35 -36.69 9.19
CA ASN A 5 41.10 -36.78 9.93
C ASN A 5 40.51 -35.37 10.08
N SER A 6 39.63 -34.97 9.16
CA SER A 6 38.95 -33.67 9.18
C SER A 6 37.59 -33.83 9.85
N SER A 7 37.46 -33.38 11.09
CA SER A 7 36.17 -33.25 11.79
C SER A 7 35.27 -32.22 11.09
N PRO A 8 33.93 -32.38 11.11
CA PRO A 8 33.04 -31.44 10.45
C PRO A 8 32.95 -30.15 11.28
N VAL A 9 33.25 -29.02 10.64
CA VAL A 9 33.06 -27.68 11.19
C VAL A 9 31.56 -27.37 11.17
N PHE A 10 30.97 -27.24 12.36
CA PHE A 10 29.59 -26.78 12.52
C PHE A 10 29.54 -25.27 12.26
N VAL A 11 29.13 -24.87 11.05
CA VAL A 11 28.90 -23.46 10.72
C VAL A 11 27.45 -23.13 11.08
N SER A 12 27.26 -22.47 12.23
CA SER A 12 26.00 -21.83 12.60
C SER A 12 25.72 -20.69 11.62
N GLY A 13 24.88 -20.95 10.61
CA GLY A 13 24.39 -19.94 9.68
C GLY A 13 23.33 -19.07 10.33
N HIS A 14 23.73 -17.98 10.99
CA HIS A 14 22.82 -16.88 11.30
C HIS A 14 22.59 -16.08 10.01
N ALA A 15 21.43 -16.28 9.37
CA ALA A 15 20.99 -15.43 8.27
C ALA A 15 20.57 -14.05 8.80
N ASN A 16 21.53 -13.14 8.97
CA ASN A 16 21.23 -11.73 9.20
C ASN A 16 20.92 -11.05 7.86
N VAL A 17 19.65 -10.94 7.51
CA VAL A 17 19.20 -10.04 6.43
C VAL A 17 19.15 -8.63 7.00
N VAL A 18 20.25 -7.88 6.86
CA VAL A 18 20.27 -6.45 7.22
C VAL A 18 19.50 -5.68 6.14
N LEU A 19 18.23 -5.37 6.41
CA LEU A 19 17.46 -4.43 5.59
C LEU A 19 17.94 -3.01 5.93
N HIS A 20 18.82 -2.47 5.09
CA HIS A 20 19.23 -1.08 5.22
C HIS A 20 18.11 -0.18 4.68
N THR A 21 17.22 0.29 5.56
CA THR A 21 16.17 1.25 5.18
C THR A 21 16.79 2.64 5.12
N THR A 22 16.84 3.23 3.93
CA THR A 22 17.28 4.61 3.75
C THR A 22 16.24 5.53 4.37
N ALA A 23 16.65 6.52 5.17
CA ALA A 23 15.72 7.48 5.74
C ALA A 23 15.05 8.30 4.62
N LEU A 24 13.72 8.25 4.55
CA LEU A 24 12.93 9.05 3.62
C LEU A 24 13.12 10.54 3.95
N LYS A 25 13.51 11.33 2.96
CA LYS A 25 13.73 12.77 3.11
C LYS A 25 13.00 13.52 2.02
N ALA A 26 12.03 14.34 2.42
CA ALA A 26 11.29 15.19 1.50
C ALA A 26 12.22 16.18 0.78
N LYS A 27 11.96 16.34 -0.51
CA LYS A 27 12.67 17.25 -1.42
C LYS A 27 11.64 17.95 -2.29
N VAL A 28 12.04 19.03 -2.93
CA VAL A 28 11.21 19.70 -3.93
C VAL A 28 11.13 18.82 -5.18
N MET A 29 9.91 18.54 -5.63
CA MET A 29 9.57 17.58 -6.70
C MET A 29 9.08 18.27 -7.98
N LEU A 30 9.21 19.59 -8.07
CA LEU A 30 8.82 20.36 -9.24
C LEU A 30 9.73 20.00 -10.43
N TRP A 31 9.13 19.61 -11.56
CA TRP A 31 9.82 19.22 -12.79
C TRP A 31 10.84 18.09 -12.62
N THR A 32 10.67 17.24 -11.60
CA THR A 32 11.63 16.16 -11.27
C THR A 32 11.48 14.97 -12.21
N ASP A 33 10.24 14.48 -12.38
CA ASP A 33 9.95 13.32 -13.22
C ASP A 33 9.23 13.66 -14.53
N VAL A 34 8.55 14.81 -14.57
CA VAL A 34 7.81 15.30 -15.74
C VAL A 34 8.21 16.75 -15.95
N SER A 35 8.82 17.07 -17.08
CA SER A 35 9.26 18.42 -17.45
C SER A 35 8.10 19.33 -17.89
N TYR A 36 8.38 20.63 -17.99
CA TYR A 36 7.39 21.60 -18.49
C TYR A 36 6.86 21.25 -19.89
N HIS A 37 7.74 20.83 -20.79
CA HIS A 37 7.37 20.49 -22.16
C HIS A 37 6.45 19.27 -22.20
N GLU A 38 6.80 18.21 -21.47
CA GLU A 38 5.97 16.99 -21.38
C GLU A 38 4.60 17.31 -20.79
N MET A 39 4.54 18.23 -19.82
CA MET A 39 3.27 18.67 -19.23
C MET A 39 2.41 19.49 -20.20
N GLU A 40 3.04 20.31 -21.06
CA GLU A 40 2.34 21.00 -22.15
C GLU A 40 1.73 20.02 -23.15
N GLU A 41 2.49 19.00 -23.56
CA GLU A 41 2.01 17.96 -24.46
C GLU A 41 0.84 17.18 -23.85
N MET A 42 0.96 16.79 -22.57
CA MET A 42 -0.08 16.08 -21.83
C MET A 42 -1.37 16.88 -21.68
N ASP A 43 -1.31 18.20 -21.48
CA ASP A 43 -2.50 19.06 -21.33
C ASP A 43 -3.37 19.06 -22.60
N GLN A 44 -2.77 18.85 -23.78
CA GLN A 44 -3.51 18.76 -25.04
C GLN A 44 -4.22 17.41 -25.22
N MET A 45 -3.91 16.39 -24.41
CA MET A 45 -4.46 15.04 -24.55
C MET A 45 -5.82 14.91 -23.86
N GLN A 46 -6.86 14.61 -24.64
CA GLN A 46 -8.21 14.35 -24.12
C GLN A 46 -8.54 12.85 -24.00
N SER A 47 -7.78 12.01 -24.69
CA SER A 47 -7.96 10.56 -24.76
C SER A 47 -7.11 9.86 -23.71
N ILE A 48 -7.73 9.01 -22.88
CA ILE A 48 -7.03 8.22 -21.85
C ILE A 48 -5.91 7.34 -22.47
N PRO A 49 -6.14 6.60 -23.57
CA PRO A 49 -5.07 5.81 -24.21
C PRO A 49 -3.86 6.63 -24.66
N ASP A 50 -4.05 7.88 -25.08
CA ASP A 50 -2.94 8.74 -25.50
C ASP A 50 -2.17 9.27 -24.29
N LEU A 51 -2.90 9.63 -23.23
CA LEU A 51 -2.32 10.03 -21.94
C LEU A 51 -1.51 8.89 -21.31
N GLU A 52 -2.03 7.66 -21.32
CA GLU A 52 -1.32 6.46 -20.85
C GLU A 52 0.00 6.24 -21.59
N ARG A 53 -0.01 6.34 -22.93
CA ARG A 53 1.21 6.19 -23.75
C ARG A 53 2.23 7.27 -23.43
N CYS A 54 1.78 8.51 -23.26
CA CYS A 54 2.63 9.63 -22.88
C CYS A 54 3.26 9.40 -21.50
N LEU A 55 2.45 9.14 -20.47
CA LEU A 55 2.90 8.86 -19.11
C LEU A 55 3.86 7.67 -19.05
N CYS A 56 3.59 6.61 -19.82
CA CYS A 56 4.47 5.46 -19.93
C CYS A 56 5.87 5.84 -20.43
N SER A 57 5.94 6.72 -21.44
CA SER A 57 7.20 7.22 -22.00
C SER A 57 7.92 8.15 -21.02
N VAL A 58 7.21 9.15 -20.49
CA VAL A 58 7.78 10.20 -19.62
C VAL A 58 8.31 9.62 -18.31
N LEU A 59 7.52 8.77 -17.65
CA LEU A 59 7.88 8.19 -16.35
C LEU A 59 8.72 6.91 -16.47
N GLY A 60 9.05 6.47 -17.69
CA GLY A 60 9.92 5.31 -17.94
C GLY A 60 9.32 3.99 -17.47
N VAL A 61 8.02 3.77 -17.65
CA VAL A 61 7.32 2.58 -17.14
C VAL A 61 7.59 1.35 -18.02
N HIS A 62 8.68 0.64 -17.72
CA HIS A 62 9.10 -0.57 -18.44
C HIS A 62 8.75 -1.85 -17.66
N LEU A 63 7.46 -2.08 -17.42
CA LEU A 63 6.97 -3.24 -16.68
C LEU A 63 6.14 -4.19 -17.56
N PRO A 64 6.14 -5.50 -17.28
CA PRO A 64 5.19 -6.43 -17.87
C PRO A 64 3.79 -6.23 -17.28
N GLU A 65 2.76 -6.66 -18.02
CA GLU A 65 1.41 -6.74 -17.44
C GLU A 65 1.34 -7.84 -16.36
N PRO A 66 0.51 -7.66 -15.32
CA PRO A 66 -0.44 -6.56 -15.09
C PRO A 66 0.17 -5.34 -14.36
N LYS A 67 1.46 -5.38 -14.02
CA LYS A 67 2.10 -4.33 -13.19
C LYS A 67 2.07 -2.97 -13.88
N ARG A 68 2.29 -2.97 -15.21
CA ARG A 68 2.25 -1.75 -16.02
C ARG A 68 0.87 -1.08 -15.96
N GLY A 69 -0.21 -1.82 -16.23
CA GLY A 69 -1.56 -1.25 -16.17
C GLY A 69 -1.90 -0.64 -14.81
N VAL A 70 -1.58 -1.34 -13.72
CA VAL A 70 -1.85 -0.83 -12.35
C VAL A 70 -1.07 0.44 -12.05
N LEU A 71 0.20 0.53 -12.47
CA LEU A 71 1.02 1.71 -12.23
C LEU A 71 0.58 2.91 -13.10
N LEU A 72 0.26 2.66 -14.38
CA LEU A 72 -0.23 3.70 -15.29
C LEU A 72 -1.58 4.23 -14.86
N GLU A 73 -2.50 3.36 -14.41
CA GLU A 73 -3.80 3.77 -13.87
C GLU A 73 -3.61 4.79 -12.73
N MET A 74 -2.70 4.52 -11.79
CA MET A 74 -2.39 5.45 -10.70
C MET A 74 -1.93 6.84 -11.23
N TYR A 75 -1.08 6.86 -12.24
CA TYR A 75 -0.60 8.12 -12.83
C TYR A 75 -1.67 8.85 -13.64
N VAL A 76 -2.46 8.14 -14.45
CA VAL A 76 -3.59 8.70 -15.19
C VAL A 76 -4.58 9.35 -14.23
N GLN A 77 -4.96 8.63 -13.17
CA GLN A 77 -5.89 9.16 -12.16
C GLN A 77 -5.33 10.40 -11.47
N ALA A 78 -4.00 10.51 -11.27
CA ALA A 78 -3.40 11.70 -10.69
C ALA A 78 -3.50 12.92 -11.63
N VAL A 79 -3.33 12.72 -12.94
CA VAL A 79 -3.53 13.78 -13.95
C VAL A 79 -4.99 14.20 -14.01
N LEU A 80 -5.92 13.23 -14.05
CA LEU A 80 -7.35 13.52 -14.09
C LEU A 80 -7.81 14.28 -12.84
N PHE A 81 -7.36 13.87 -11.66
CA PHE A 81 -7.59 14.60 -10.42
C PHE A 81 -7.04 16.03 -10.47
N GLY A 82 -5.83 16.22 -11.03
CA GLY A 82 -5.25 17.55 -11.23
C GLY A 82 -6.14 18.43 -12.13
N ARG A 83 -6.69 17.87 -13.21
CA ARG A 83 -7.62 18.57 -14.10
C ARG A 83 -8.93 18.93 -13.39
N GLU A 84 -9.50 18.00 -12.61
CA GLU A 84 -10.70 18.24 -11.81
C GLU A 84 -10.51 19.38 -10.79
N CYS A 85 -9.33 19.46 -10.18
CA CYS A 85 -8.97 20.52 -9.23
C CYS A 85 -8.45 21.80 -9.91
N ASN A 86 -8.43 21.88 -11.25
CA ASN A 86 -7.88 23.00 -12.02
C ASN A 86 -6.42 23.34 -11.68
N PHE A 87 -5.60 22.31 -11.42
CA PHE A 87 -4.19 22.49 -11.14
C PHE A 87 -3.42 23.01 -12.35
N LYS A 88 -2.44 23.87 -12.06
CA LYS A 88 -1.43 24.33 -13.02
C LYS A 88 -0.48 23.19 -13.38
N LYS A 89 0.26 23.38 -14.46
CA LYS A 89 1.27 22.40 -14.95
C LYS A 89 2.31 22.07 -13.88
N GLU A 90 2.80 23.09 -13.16
CA GLU A 90 3.74 22.93 -12.04
C GLU A 90 3.18 22.00 -10.96
N GLN A 91 1.90 22.19 -10.63
CA GLN A 91 1.19 21.45 -9.59
C GLN A 91 0.96 19.99 -10.00
N THR A 92 0.50 19.75 -11.23
CA THR A 92 0.29 18.39 -11.76
C THR A 92 1.61 17.62 -11.90
N SER A 93 2.67 18.27 -12.39
CA SER A 93 4.02 17.68 -12.45
C SER A 93 4.53 17.29 -11.07
N ALA A 94 4.39 18.19 -10.08
CA ALA A 94 4.78 17.89 -8.70
C ALA A 94 3.94 16.76 -8.09
N LEU A 95 2.62 16.73 -8.33
CA LEU A 95 1.74 15.67 -7.84
C LEU A 95 2.15 14.30 -8.39
N LEU A 96 2.45 14.19 -9.69
CA LEU A 96 2.92 12.94 -10.30
C LEU A 96 4.22 12.45 -9.66
N SER A 97 5.17 13.36 -9.46
CA SER A 97 6.47 13.07 -8.84
C SER A 97 6.31 12.65 -7.36
N ILE A 98 5.39 13.28 -6.63
CA ILE A 98 5.01 12.91 -5.25
C ILE A 98 4.40 11.50 -5.23
N MET A 99 3.42 11.22 -6.10
CA MET A 99 2.77 9.90 -6.19
C MET A 99 3.77 8.80 -6.52
N LYS A 100 4.68 9.05 -7.46
CA LYS A 100 5.79 8.14 -7.79
C LYS A 100 6.68 7.88 -6.57
N SER A 101 7.07 8.93 -5.86
CA SER A 101 7.96 8.81 -4.70
C SER A 101 7.33 8.07 -3.52
N ILE A 102 6.04 8.31 -3.25
CA ILE A 102 5.28 7.55 -2.25
C ILE A 102 5.22 6.08 -2.68
N HIS A 103 4.99 5.82 -3.97
CA HIS A 103 4.94 4.46 -4.48
C HIS A 103 6.27 3.73 -4.34
N GLU A 104 7.38 4.35 -4.75
CA GLU A 104 8.73 3.80 -4.61
C GLU A 104 9.07 3.51 -3.14
N ALA A 105 8.77 4.44 -2.23
CA ALA A 105 8.97 4.24 -0.79
C ALA A 105 8.16 3.06 -0.23
N ASN A 106 6.90 2.90 -0.65
CA ASN A 106 6.05 1.79 -0.21
C ASN A 106 6.64 0.42 -0.64
N ILE A 107 7.16 0.32 -1.86
CA ILE A 107 7.62 -0.96 -2.44
C ILE A 107 9.10 -1.26 -2.15
N GLU A 108 9.83 -0.34 -1.52
CA GLU A 108 11.24 -0.51 -1.14
C GLU A 108 11.45 -1.71 -0.19
N THR A 109 10.46 -2.01 0.64
CA THR A 109 10.50 -3.10 1.63
C THR A 109 9.25 -3.98 1.54
N PRO A 110 9.35 -5.31 1.75
CA PRO A 110 8.19 -6.20 1.90
C PRO A 110 7.45 -6.00 3.23
N LEU A 111 8.09 -5.34 4.21
CA LEU A 111 7.50 -5.10 5.52
C LEU A 111 6.44 -3.99 5.45
N ASN A 112 5.51 -3.97 6.41
CA ASN A 112 4.55 -2.87 6.50
C ASN A 112 5.27 -1.56 6.86
N ASN A 113 5.13 -0.54 6.03
CA ASN A 113 5.71 0.79 6.19
C ASN A 113 4.70 1.90 5.90
N ILE A 114 3.40 1.62 6.04
CA ILE A 114 2.34 2.55 5.64
C ILE A 114 2.38 3.86 6.43
N GLU A 115 2.68 3.81 7.73
CA GLU A 115 2.80 5.00 8.57
C GLU A 115 3.91 5.92 8.07
N GLN A 116 5.06 5.34 7.70
CA GLN A 116 6.22 6.06 7.16
C GLN A 116 5.91 6.67 5.79
N CYS A 117 5.16 5.95 4.93
CA CYS A 117 4.71 6.48 3.65
C CYS A 117 3.72 7.65 3.81
N VAL A 118 2.83 7.58 4.81
CA VAL A 118 1.89 8.68 5.11
C VAL A 118 2.64 9.89 5.63
N GLU A 119 3.56 9.72 6.59
CA GLU A 119 4.42 10.81 7.08
C GLU A 119 5.23 11.44 5.94
N TYR A 120 5.84 10.61 5.08
CA TYR A 120 6.59 11.09 3.92
C TYR A 120 5.71 11.87 2.93
N ALA A 121 4.47 11.43 2.71
CA ALA A 121 3.51 12.18 1.88
C ALA A 121 3.21 13.56 2.48
N MET A 122 3.01 13.64 3.81
CA MET A 122 2.78 14.93 4.49
C MET A 122 3.97 15.86 4.36
N ASP A 123 5.19 15.35 4.60
CA ASP A 123 6.41 16.13 4.49
C ASP A 123 6.62 16.65 3.07
N LEU A 124 6.36 15.81 2.05
CA LEU A 124 6.36 16.24 0.66
C LEU A 124 5.34 17.34 0.42
N LEU A 125 4.09 17.22 0.88
CA LEU A 125 3.09 18.28 0.69
C LEU A 125 3.46 19.58 1.41
N LEU A 126 4.05 19.50 2.60
CA LEU A 126 4.52 20.65 3.35
C LEU A 126 5.67 21.37 2.62
N CYS A 127 6.59 20.60 2.01
CA CYS A 127 7.65 21.13 1.15
C CYS A 127 7.14 21.91 -0.07
N HIS A 128 5.88 21.74 -0.47
CA HIS A 128 5.29 22.38 -1.66
C HIS A 128 4.22 23.43 -1.32
N SER A 129 3.97 23.71 -0.04
CA SER A 129 2.99 24.71 0.42
C SER A 129 3.60 25.86 1.24
N VAL A 130 4.87 25.74 1.63
CA VAL A 130 5.57 26.77 2.42
C VAL A 130 6.74 27.33 1.62
N ARG A 131 6.92 28.66 1.61
CA ARG A 131 8.01 29.32 0.89
C ARG A 131 9.29 29.42 1.73
N ARG A 132 10.22 28.46 1.60
CA ARG A 132 11.57 28.50 2.21
C ARG A 132 12.62 27.89 1.26
N PRO A 133 13.01 28.60 0.19
CA PRO A 133 14.10 28.14 -0.68
C PRO A 133 15.41 27.93 0.12
N PRO A 134 16.23 26.92 -0.20
CA PRO A 134 16.09 25.95 -1.29
C PRO A 134 15.23 24.71 -0.96
N PHE A 135 14.73 24.58 0.27
CA PHE A 135 14.14 23.32 0.76
C PHE A 135 12.64 23.18 0.48
N SER A 136 11.94 24.29 0.29
CA SER A 136 10.50 24.28 0.04
C SER A 136 10.08 25.41 -0.91
N ILE A 137 9.01 25.15 -1.64
CA ILE A 137 8.38 26.07 -2.58
C ILE A 137 6.90 26.21 -2.25
N ASN A 138 6.26 27.29 -2.69
CA ASN A 138 4.83 27.51 -2.47
C ASN A 138 4.10 27.39 -3.81
N ILE A 139 3.79 26.16 -4.21
CA ILE A 139 3.02 25.84 -5.43
C ILE A 139 1.61 25.37 -5.10
N PHE A 140 1.36 24.84 -3.90
CA PHE A 140 0.03 24.48 -3.42
C PHE A 140 -0.41 25.42 -2.30
N SER A 141 -1.63 25.92 -2.42
CA SER A 141 -2.35 26.56 -1.33
C SER A 141 -2.77 25.54 -0.28
N PHE A 142 -3.16 26.03 0.90
CA PHE A 142 -3.62 25.18 2.00
C PHE A 142 -4.84 24.33 1.62
N GLU A 143 -5.78 24.90 0.87
CA GLU A 143 -6.98 24.19 0.40
C GLU A 143 -6.62 23.06 -0.58
N GLU A 144 -5.72 23.33 -1.55
CA GLU A 144 -5.24 22.34 -2.51
C GLU A 144 -4.49 21.20 -1.81
N VAL A 145 -3.66 21.49 -0.80
CA VAL A 145 -3.00 20.46 0.02
C VAL A 145 -4.03 19.54 0.69
N GLY A 146 -5.11 20.10 1.24
CA GLY A 146 -6.18 19.32 1.83
C GLY A 146 -6.85 18.38 0.82
N CYS A 147 -7.11 18.87 -0.39
CA CYS A 147 -7.65 18.07 -1.49
C CYS A 147 -6.69 16.95 -1.92
N ILE A 148 -5.41 17.27 -2.11
CA ILE A 148 -4.39 16.29 -2.51
C ILE A 148 -4.22 15.22 -1.43
N LEU A 149 -4.20 15.61 -0.16
CA LEU A 149 -4.08 14.66 0.93
C LEU A 149 -5.26 13.69 0.97
N LYS A 150 -6.48 14.20 0.82
CA LYS A 150 -7.69 13.37 0.72
C LYS A 150 -7.63 12.44 -0.48
N TYR A 151 -7.15 12.94 -1.62
CA TYR A 151 -6.92 12.14 -2.82
C TYR A 151 -5.93 11.00 -2.57
N ILE A 152 -4.71 11.29 -2.10
CA ILE A 152 -3.67 10.29 -1.78
C ILE A 152 -4.21 9.24 -0.82
N HIS A 153 -4.94 9.67 0.22
CA HIS A 153 -5.51 8.72 1.17
C HIS A 153 -6.49 7.75 0.49
N ASN A 154 -7.40 8.27 -0.33
CA ASN A 154 -8.45 7.47 -0.97
C ASN A 154 -7.95 6.61 -2.12
N SER A 155 -7.07 7.14 -2.98
CA SER A 155 -6.59 6.47 -4.20
C SER A 155 -5.38 5.57 -3.96
N TYR A 156 -4.54 5.89 -2.97
CA TYR A 156 -3.30 5.16 -2.71
C TYR A 156 -3.31 4.43 -1.37
N VAL A 157 -3.45 5.16 -0.26
CA VAL A 157 -3.27 4.60 1.10
C VAL A 157 -4.29 3.50 1.39
N ARG A 158 -5.56 3.68 1.03
CA ARG A 158 -6.59 2.61 1.16
C ARG A 158 -6.22 1.32 0.42
N HIS A 159 -5.46 1.43 -0.66
CA HIS A 159 -5.07 0.33 -1.52
C HIS A 159 -3.59 -0.08 -1.33
N TYR A 160 -2.92 0.34 -0.25
CA TYR A 160 -1.49 0.11 -0.07
C TYR A 160 -1.07 -1.37 -0.15
N LYS A 161 -1.92 -2.29 0.35
CA LYS A 161 -1.68 -3.75 0.32
C LYS A 161 -1.65 -4.28 -1.11
N LEU A 162 -2.50 -3.75 -2.00
CA LEU A 162 -2.52 -4.13 -3.41
C LEU A 162 -1.19 -3.78 -4.08
N TYR A 163 -0.74 -2.53 -3.91
CA TYR A 163 0.55 -2.10 -4.45
C TYR A 163 1.71 -2.93 -3.88
N LYS A 164 1.73 -3.14 -2.56
CA LYS A 164 2.79 -3.95 -1.93
C LYS A 164 2.80 -5.38 -2.46
N TYR A 165 1.65 -6.01 -2.65
CA TYR A 165 1.53 -7.35 -3.21
C TYR A 165 2.06 -7.46 -4.64
N ILE A 166 1.73 -6.49 -5.50
CA ILE A 166 2.09 -6.53 -6.93
C ILE A 166 3.55 -6.17 -7.16
N PHE A 167 4.07 -5.16 -6.46
CA PHE A 167 5.33 -4.51 -6.82
C PHE A 167 6.52 -4.94 -5.94
N THR A 168 6.28 -5.52 -4.77
CA THR A 168 7.39 -5.90 -3.89
C THR A 168 8.02 -7.24 -4.28
N LYS A 169 9.34 -7.35 -4.11
CA LYS A 169 10.05 -8.61 -4.32
C LYS A 169 9.63 -9.63 -3.26
N GLN A 170 9.27 -10.84 -3.69
CA GLN A 170 8.96 -11.93 -2.77
C GLN A 170 10.25 -12.46 -2.15
N VAL A 171 10.33 -12.47 -0.82
CA VAL A 171 11.40 -13.15 -0.08
C VAL A 171 10.94 -14.58 0.16
N LYS A 172 11.68 -15.57 -0.39
CA LYS A 172 11.43 -16.99 -0.14
C LYS A 172 12.41 -17.47 0.93
N LEU A 173 11.88 -18.06 2.00
CA LEU A 173 12.67 -18.74 3.01
C LEU A 173 12.76 -20.22 2.62
N ASP A 174 13.96 -20.68 2.30
CA ASP A 174 14.23 -22.10 2.07
C ASP A 174 14.76 -22.72 3.37
N LEU A 175 13.97 -23.60 3.98
CA LEU A 175 14.28 -24.23 5.26
C LEU A 175 14.70 -25.68 5.02
N SER A 176 15.98 -25.96 5.23
CA SER A 176 16.48 -27.33 5.34
C SER A 176 16.45 -27.76 6.81
N LEU A 177 15.49 -28.61 7.18
CA LEU A 177 15.44 -29.20 8.51
C LEU A 177 16.15 -30.57 8.51
N THR A 178 17.20 -30.70 9.29
CA THR A 178 17.81 -32.00 9.59
C THR A 178 17.33 -32.41 10.98
N TYR A 179 16.37 -33.34 11.02
CA TYR A 179 15.99 -33.96 12.29
C TYR A 179 17.13 -34.89 12.70
N SER A 180 17.77 -34.60 13.83
CA SER A 180 18.67 -35.56 14.46
C SER A 180 17.76 -36.51 15.22
N ASP A 181 17.70 -37.77 14.80
CA ASP A 181 17.03 -38.82 15.56
C ASP A 181 17.67 -38.84 16.95
N GLN A 182 16.95 -38.32 17.94
CA GLN A 182 17.30 -38.58 19.33
C GLN A 182 17.03 -40.05 19.59
N ASP A 183 18.00 -40.68 20.25
CA ASP A 183 18.15 -42.11 20.44
C ASP A 183 16.83 -42.86 20.68
N GLU A 184 16.70 -43.99 19.99
CA GLU A 184 15.72 -45.05 20.19
C GLU A 184 15.27 -45.15 21.67
N PRO A 185 13.97 -45.04 21.99
CA PRO A 185 13.47 -45.54 23.26
C PRO A 185 13.69 -47.06 23.30
N THR A 186 14.76 -47.44 23.98
CA THR A 186 15.10 -48.80 24.37
C THR A 186 13.84 -49.57 24.74
N LYS A 187 13.53 -50.61 23.96
CA LYS A 187 12.47 -51.58 24.23
C LYS A 187 12.54 -52.05 25.68
N THR A 188 11.47 -51.85 26.44
CA THR A 188 11.20 -52.67 27.64
C THR A 188 9.69 -52.95 27.73
N ASP A 189 9.38 -54.22 27.47
CA ASP A 189 8.22 -55.04 27.86
C ASP A 189 6.78 -54.50 27.80
N SER A 190 6.10 -54.90 26.72
CA SER A 190 4.94 -55.80 26.74
C SER A 190 4.13 -55.91 28.04
N SER A 191 2.98 -55.24 28.08
CA SER A 191 1.74 -55.80 28.61
C SER A 191 0.55 -54.98 28.14
N ALA A 192 -0.08 -55.41 27.05
CA ALA A 192 -1.46 -55.01 26.73
C ALA A 192 -2.44 -55.81 27.60
N PRO A 193 -3.59 -55.23 27.96
CA PRO A 193 -4.83 -56.01 27.99
C PRO A 193 -5.72 -55.58 26.82
N GLU A 194 -6.19 -56.60 26.11
CA GLU A 194 -7.20 -56.58 25.07
C GLU A 194 -8.54 -56.02 25.58
N VAL A 195 -9.16 -55.16 24.77
CA VAL A 195 -10.62 -55.00 24.74
C VAL A 195 -11.07 -54.90 23.28
N GLU A 196 -11.44 -56.06 22.70
CA GLU A 196 -12.52 -56.17 21.70
C GLU A 196 -13.83 -55.66 22.33
N ASN A 197 -14.85 -55.13 21.66
CA ASN A 197 -15.31 -55.01 20.27
C ASN A 197 -16.38 -53.88 20.35
N LEU A 198 -16.62 -53.04 19.34
CA LEU A 198 -17.73 -53.22 18.39
C LEU A 198 -17.77 -52.07 17.38
N MET A 199 -18.41 -52.41 16.27
CA MET A 199 -18.30 -51.95 14.90
C MET A 199 -19.30 -50.81 14.54
N GLU A 200 -19.15 -50.32 13.30
CA GLU A 200 -20.07 -49.54 12.44
C GLU A 200 -19.87 -48.01 12.38
N LYS A 201 -19.86 -47.33 11.23
CA LYS A 201 -19.82 -47.68 9.80
C LYS A 201 -19.62 -46.34 9.05
N ALA A 202 -18.81 -46.33 8.00
CA ALA A 202 -18.60 -45.18 7.12
C ALA A 202 -19.85 -44.86 6.27
N THR A 203 -20.10 -43.58 5.95
CA THR A 203 -20.46 -43.19 4.57
C THR A 203 -20.16 -41.71 4.30
N GLU A 204 -19.40 -41.52 3.23
CA GLU A 204 -19.07 -40.32 2.49
C GLU A 204 -20.25 -39.93 1.57
N ALA A 205 -20.55 -38.63 1.42
CA ALA A 205 -20.99 -37.99 0.15
C ALA A 205 -21.58 -36.58 0.40
N ALA A 206 -20.87 -35.56 -0.07
CA ALA A 206 -21.49 -34.41 -0.75
C ALA A 206 -21.82 -34.86 -2.20
N PRO A 207 -22.74 -34.22 -2.99
CA PRO A 207 -22.50 -32.85 -3.44
C PRO A 207 -23.76 -31.99 -3.80
N THR A 208 -23.50 -30.68 -3.92
CA THR A 208 -24.12 -29.62 -4.79
C THR A 208 -25.59 -29.71 -5.22
N THR A 209 -26.32 -28.59 -5.14
CA THR A 209 -26.48 -27.61 -6.26
C THR A 209 -27.47 -26.49 -5.87
N GLU A 210 -27.04 -25.26 -6.13
CA GLU A 210 -27.72 -23.98 -6.44
C GLU A 210 -29.25 -23.87 -6.30
N SER A 211 -29.71 -22.74 -5.70
CA SER A 211 -30.56 -21.74 -6.37
C SER A 211 -30.88 -20.56 -5.43
N SER A 212 -30.51 -19.36 -5.85
CA SER A 212 -31.21 -18.10 -5.53
C SER A 212 -32.31 -17.89 -6.59
N PRO A 213 -33.40 -17.10 -6.41
CA PRO A 213 -33.25 -15.64 -6.34
C PRO A 213 -34.40 -14.81 -5.67
N GLN A 214 -34.17 -13.48 -5.60
CA GLN A 214 -35.14 -12.35 -5.51
C GLN A 214 -35.87 -12.11 -4.17
N THR A 215 -36.24 -10.89 -3.70
CA THR A 215 -36.06 -9.44 -3.97
C THR A 215 -36.77 -8.74 -2.80
N GLU A 216 -36.32 -7.57 -2.29
CA GLU A 216 -37.15 -6.38 -1.94
C GLU A 216 -36.39 -5.32 -1.11
N GLU A 217 -36.89 -4.08 -1.21
CA GLU A 217 -36.25 -2.78 -1.03
C GLU A 217 -36.30 -2.17 0.39
N ALA A 218 -35.38 -1.21 0.62
CA ALA A 218 -35.52 0.11 1.26
C ALA A 218 -35.78 0.33 2.78
N GLU A 219 -35.32 1.54 3.18
CA GLU A 219 -35.39 2.26 4.46
C GLU A 219 -34.41 1.77 5.56
N GLY A 220 -33.57 2.58 6.20
CA GLY A 220 -33.56 4.02 6.45
C GLY A 220 -33.02 4.19 7.88
N THR A 221 -31.82 4.74 8.06
CA THR A 221 -31.30 5.04 9.41
C THR A 221 -30.54 6.36 9.39
N LYS A 222 -31.29 7.45 9.57
CA LYS A 222 -30.79 8.70 10.15
C LYS A 222 -30.84 8.53 11.66
N LEU A 223 -29.69 8.40 12.32
CA LEU A 223 -29.56 8.55 13.77
C LEU A 223 -28.12 9.03 14.03
N GLY A 224 -27.97 10.32 14.36
CA GLY A 224 -26.68 10.83 14.83
C GLY A 224 -26.40 12.33 14.73
N TYR A 225 -27.22 13.15 14.06
CA TYR A 225 -26.91 14.58 13.86
C TYR A 225 -27.76 15.57 14.66
N SER A 226 -28.93 15.19 15.18
CA SER A 226 -29.86 16.16 15.77
C SER A 226 -29.46 16.66 17.17
N GLU A 227 -28.73 15.86 17.94
CA GLU A 227 -28.41 16.20 19.34
C GLU A 227 -27.22 17.17 19.44
N GLN A 228 -26.27 17.06 18.51
CA GLN A 228 -25.11 17.96 18.46
C GLN A 228 -25.46 19.34 17.90
N GLU A 229 -26.36 19.40 16.91
CA GLU A 229 -26.85 20.69 16.36
C GLU A 229 -27.65 21.48 17.41
N ALA A 230 -28.48 20.81 18.22
CA ALA A 230 -29.25 21.44 19.28
C ALA A 230 -28.38 22.03 20.41
N LEU A 231 -27.28 21.36 20.75
CA LEU A 231 -26.31 21.85 21.74
C LEU A 231 -25.53 23.07 21.21
N THR A 232 -25.24 23.09 19.91
CA THR A 232 -24.51 24.20 19.28
C THR A 232 -25.38 25.46 19.16
N GLU A 233 -26.66 25.31 18.80
CA GLU A 233 -27.59 26.44 18.75
C GLU A 233 -27.92 27.03 20.13
N HIS A 234 -27.97 26.20 21.18
CA HIS A 234 -28.20 26.68 22.54
C HIS A 234 -27.04 27.56 23.05
N GLU A 235 -25.79 27.13 22.81
CA GLU A 235 -24.59 27.87 23.19
C GLU A 235 -24.47 29.22 22.45
N VAL A 236 -24.81 29.25 21.16
CA VAL A 236 -24.78 30.47 20.35
C VAL A 236 -25.85 31.48 20.81
N ARG A 237 -27.01 31.01 21.27
CA ARG A 237 -28.06 31.89 21.82
C ARG A 237 -27.68 32.49 23.17
N GLU A 238 -27.01 31.74 24.05
CA GLU A 238 -26.55 32.29 25.34
C GLU A 238 -25.49 33.39 25.15
N GLN A 239 -24.57 33.23 24.19
CA GLN A 239 -23.54 34.24 23.92
C GLN A 239 -24.10 35.52 23.27
N MET A 240 -25.26 35.45 22.62
CA MET A 240 -25.94 36.62 22.04
C MET A 240 -26.72 37.47 23.05
N VAL A 241 -27.00 36.96 24.25
CA VAL A 241 -27.75 37.68 25.30
C VAL A 241 -26.82 38.45 26.25
N LEU A 242 -25.50 38.23 26.16
CA LEU A 242 -24.47 38.84 27.02
C LEU A 242 -23.68 39.98 26.36
N VAL A 243 -24.17 40.56 25.26
CA VAL A 243 -23.60 41.76 24.59
C VAL A 243 -24.56 42.94 24.65
#